data_AF-A0A023FFB5-F1
#
_entry.id   AF-A0A023FFB5-F1
#
_cell.length_a   1.000
_cell.length_b   1.000
_cell.length_c   1.000
_cell.angle_alpha   90.00
_cell.angle_beta   90.00
_cell.angle_gamma   90.00
#
_symmetry.space_group_name_H-M   'P 1'
#
loop_
_entity.id
_entity.type
_entity.pdbx_description
1 polymer ?
#
loop_
_entity_poly.entity_id
_entity_poly.type
_entity_poly.pdbx_seq_one_letter_code
_entity_poly.pdbx_strand_id
1 'polypeptide(L)'
;MKASFCVIASCLVVFALKGTAEDTGTEDDFDYGNTGCPFPVLGNYKSNMTKPVGCKNKCGSGYEVLNDTTPCYVIDQKVFNNMVPLRQYSKCPLGFCENGECKPNDQAEDCYKGREEQK
;
A
#
# COMPACT_ATOMS: atom_id res chain seq x y z
N MET A 1 -39.26 -49.30 -39.89
CA MET A 1 -38.08 -49.85 -40.62
C MET A 1 -36.90 -48.91 -40.40
N LYS A 2 -35.73 -49.48 -40.11
CA LYS A 2 -34.40 -48.85 -39.92
C LYS A 2 -34.18 -48.03 -38.64
N ALA A 3 -33.91 -48.76 -37.57
CA ALA A 3 -32.95 -48.36 -36.55
C ALA A 3 -31.52 -48.40 -37.13
N SER A 4 -30.61 -47.54 -36.66
CA SER A 4 -29.33 -47.98 -36.07
C SER A 4 -28.46 -46.78 -35.70
N PHE A 5 -27.99 -46.83 -34.46
CA PHE A 5 -27.02 -45.99 -33.77
C PHE A 5 -25.64 -46.00 -34.46
N CYS A 6 -24.87 -44.91 -34.34
CA CYS A 6 -23.40 -44.99 -34.32
C CYS A 6 -22.75 -43.82 -33.54
N VAL A 7 -22.26 -44.19 -32.36
CA VAL A 7 -20.93 -43.91 -31.80
C VAL A 7 -20.52 -42.44 -31.57
N ILE A 8 -20.80 -42.04 -30.33
CA ILE A 8 -20.03 -41.10 -29.49
C ILE A 8 -18.57 -41.57 -29.37
N ALA A 9 -17.60 -40.83 -29.92
CA ALA A 9 -16.18 -40.87 -29.54
C ALA A 9 -15.34 -39.84 -30.34
N SER A 10 -15.01 -38.70 -29.73
CA SER A 10 -13.92 -37.75 -30.10
C SER A 10 -14.19 -36.46 -29.31
N CYS A 11 -13.31 -35.84 -28.54
CA CYS A 11 -11.87 -35.94 -28.36
C CYS A 11 -11.54 -35.63 -26.90
N LEU A 12 -10.57 -36.36 -26.36
CA LEU A 12 -9.84 -36.05 -25.15
C LEU A 12 -9.19 -34.66 -25.28
N VAL A 13 -9.45 -33.76 -24.32
CA VAL A 13 -8.50 -32.71 -23.96
C VAL A 13 -8.41 -32.67 -22.44
N VAL A 14 -7.44 -33.42 -21.91
CA VAL A 14 -7.05 -33.40 -20.49
C VAL A 14 -6.11 -32.21 -20.31
N PHE A 15 -6.62 -31.08 -19.84
CA PHE A 15 -5.77 -30.00 -19.33
C PHE A 15 -5.42 -30.29 -17.87
N ALA A 16 -4.31 -31.00 -17.67
CA ALA A 16 -3.63 -31.07 -16.38
C ALA A 16 -2.86 -29.75 -16.15
N LEU A 17 -3.54 -28.73 -15.60
CA LEU A 17 -2.87 -27.54 -15.10
C LEU A 17 -2.28 -27.85 -13.72
N LYS A 18 -1.00 -28.26 -13.73
CA LYS A 18 -0.08 -28.08 -12.60
C LYS A 18 0.04 -26.58 -12.33
N GLY A 19 -0.84 -26.05 -11.48
CA GLY A 19 -0.65 -24.74 -10.89
C GLY A 19 0.40 -24.85 -9.79
N THR A 20 1.67 -24.61 -10.12
CA THR A 20 2.63 -24.15 -9.13
C THR A 20 2.28 -22.69 -8.88
N ALA A 21 1.63 -22.40 -7.74
CA ALA A 21 1.54 -21.03 -7.25
C ALA A 21 2.97 -20.61 -6.90
N GLU A 22 3.58 -19.85 -7.80
CA GLU A 22 4.82 -19.13 -7.53
C GLU A 22 4.48 -18.07 -6.49
N ASP A 23 5.00 -18.30 -5.29
CA ASP A 23 5.08 -17.37 -4.18
C ASP A 23 5.92 -16.16 -4.63
N THR A 24 5.24 -15.16 -5.19
CA THR A 24 5.85 -13.88 -5.55
C THR A 24 5.04 -12.76 -4.94
N GLY A 25 5.42 -12.39 -3.72
CA GLY A 25 4.92 -11.22 -3.04
C GLY A 25 5.68 -11.05 -1.74
N THR A 26 6.99 -10.79 -1.83
CA THR A 26 7.75 -10.24 -0.71
C THR A 26 6.98 -9.03 -0.16
N GLU A 27 6.46 -9.21 1.05
CA GLU A 27 5.83 -8.20 1.86
C GLU A 27 6.89 -7.16 2.20
N ASP A 28 7.06 -6.15 1.34
CA ASP A 28 7.90 -5.00 1.66
C ASP A 28 7.14 -4.15 2.71
N ASP A 29 7.16 -4.61 3.96
CA ASP A 29 6.82 -3.80 5.12
C ASP A 29 7.95 -2.76 5.27
N PHE A 30 7.74 -1.60 4.64
CA PHE A 30 8.72 -0.53 4.67
C PHE A 30 8.83 -0.01 6.11
N ASP A 31 9.87 -0.45 6.81
CA ASP A 31 10.31 0.16 8.06
C ASP A 31 10.86 1.56 7.72
N TYR A 32 9.97 2.56 7.76
CA TYR A 32 10.26 3.96 7.48
C TYR A 32 11.17 4.61 8.55
N GLY A 33 11.84 3.84 9.38
CA GLY A 33 12.90 4.35 10.24
C GLY A 33 13.18 3.40 11.39
N ASN A 34 14.23 2.60 11.25
CA ASN A 34 14.95 1.89 12.34
C ASN A 34 15.69 2.88 13.27
N THR A 35 15.03 3.99 13.60
CA THR A 35 15.64 5.18 14.19
C THR A 35 14.69 5.74 15.26
N GLY A 36 14.13 4.83 16.06
CA GLY A 36 13.62 5.06 17.42
C GLY A 36 12.29 5.81 17.54
N CYS A 37 11.87 6.61 16.55
CA CYS A 37 10.61 7.34 16.62
C CYS A 37 9.64 6.98 15.49
N PRO A 38 8.41 6.55 15.83
CA PRO A 38 7.43 6.17 14.82
C PRO A 38 6.94 7.41 14.06
N PHE A 39 7.00 7.35 12.73
CA PHE A 39 6.33 8.33 11.88
C PHE A 39 4.81 8.08 11.86
N PRO A 40 3.99 9.12 11.75
CA PRO A 40 2.58 8.95 11.42
C PRO A 40 2.46 8.41 10.00
N VAL A 41 1.69 7.35 9.81
CA VAL A 41 1.48 6.70 8.50
C VAL A 41 0.01 6.66 8.13
N LEU A 42 -0.27 6.67 6.83
CA LEU A 42 -1.58 6.39 6.26
C LEU A 42 -1.50 5.14 5.39
N GLY A 43 -2.55 4.33 5.42
CA GLY A 43 -2.71 3.18 4.52
C GLY A 43 -3.32 3.62 3.20
N ASN A 44 -2.87 3.03 2.10
CA ASN A 44 -3.58 3.10 0.81
C ASN A 44 -4.88 2.28 0.91
N TYR A 45 -6.01 2.80 0.45
CA TYR A 45 -7.31 2.12 0.60
C TYR A 45 -7.48 0.89 -0.32
N LYS A 46 -6.66 0.77 -1.38
CA LYS A 46 -6.70 -0.29 -2.40
C LYS A 46 -5.58 -1.32 -2.25
N SER A 47 -4.61 -1.09 -1.38
CA SER A 47 -3.46 -1.98 -1.17
C SER A 47 -3.05 -1.96 0.30
N ASN A 48 -2.42 -3.02 0.80
CA ASN A 48 -1.94 -3.06 2.19
C ASN A 48 -0.68 -2.21 2.44
N MET A 49 -0.24 -1.38 1.49
CA MET A 49 0.92 -0.52 1.64
C MET A 49 0.58 0.72 2.48
N THR A 50 1.47 1.06 3.40
CA THR A 50 1.43 2.32 4.16
C THR A 50 2.51 3.27 3.67
N LYS A 51 2.31 4.58 3.86
CA LYS A 51 3.32 5.61 3.62
C LYS A 51 3.29 6.65 4.75
N PRO A 52 4.43 7.26 5.08
CA PRO A 52 4.51 8.30 6.10
C PRO A 52 3.77 9.57 5.68
N VAL A 53 3.31 10.32 6.69
CA VAL A 53 2.79 11.68 6.56
C VAL A 53 3.94 12.65 6.76
N GLY A 54 4.33 13.32 5.69
CA GLY A 54 5.53 14.15 5.68
C GLY A 54 6.83 13.33 5.77
N CYS A 55 7.95 14.05 5.89
CA CYS A 55 9.31 13.49 5.86
C CYS A 55 10.16 13.90 7.06
N LYS A 56 9.59 14.63 8.02
CA LYS A 56 10.26 15.10 9.23
C LYS A 56 9.31 14.97 10.41
N ASN A 57 9.72 14.23 11.44
CA ASN A 57 8.94 14.02 12.64
C ASN A 57 9.72 14.47 13.88
N LYS A 58 9.02 14.96 14.88
CA LYS A 58 9.64 15.33 16.16
C LYS A 58 9.87 14.06 16.98
N CYS A 59 11.11 13.87 17.41
CA CYS A 59 11.54 12.69 18.17
C CYS A 59 12.29 13.13 19.43
N GLY A 60 11.63 13.06 20.60
CA GLY A 60 12.19 13.56 21.86
C GLY A 60 12.57 15.05 21.79
N SER A 61 13.85 15.35 22.00
CA SER A 61 14.43 16.70 21.88
C SER A 61 14.84 17.09 20.45
N GLY A 62 14.82 16.15 19.50
CA GLY A 62 15.30 16.35 18.14
C GLY A 62 14.22 16.16 17.06
N TYR A 63 14.70 16.07 15.82
CA TYR A 63 13.89 15.69 14.67
C TYR A 63 14.53 14.51 13.97
N GLU A 64 13.69 13.61 13.51
CA GLU A 64 14.07 12.55 12.60
C GLU A 64 13.61 12.94 11.21
N VAL A 65 14.45 12.65 10.21
CA VAL A 65 14.22 13.04 8.82
C VAL A 65 14.38 11.78 7.96
N LEU A 66 13.36 11.50 7.16
CA LEU A 66 13.39 10.38 6.22
C LEU A 66 14.39 10.65 5.10
N ASN A 67 14.98 9.58 4.57
CA ASN A 67 15.87 9.66 3.41
C ASN A 67 15.17 10.32 2.21
N ASP A 68 15.94 11.06 1.42
CA ASP A 68 15.45 11.58 0.14
C ASP A 68 14.91 10.44 -0.73
N THR A 69 13.94 10.76 -1.60
CA THR A 69 13.20 9.83 -2.47
C THR A 69 12.21 8.88 -1.78
N THR A 70 12.13 8.90 -0.44
CA THR A 70 11.09 8.14 0.29
C THR A 70 9.69 8.58 -0.14
N PRO A 71 8.79 7.67 -0.58
CA PRO A 71 7.40 8.00 -0.88
C PRO A 71 6.66 8.50 0.36
N CYS A 72 5.87 9.56 0.23
CA CYS A 72 5.17 10.18 1.35
C CYS A 72 3.82 10.76 0.93
N TYR A 73 2.93 10.95 1.91
CA TYR A 73 1.74 11.78 1.73
C TYR A 73 2.07 13.24 2.01
N VAL A 74 1.67 14.13 1.09
CA VAL A 74 1.80 15.59 1.21
C VAL A 74 0.68 16.12 2.11
N ILE A 75 0.67 15.63 3.35
CA ILE A 75 -0.32 15.94 4.38
C ILE A 75 0.43 16.48 5.58
N ASP A 76 -0.07 17.56 6.17
CA ASP A 76 0.54 18.11 7.37
C ASP A 76 0.13 17.31 8.63
N GLN A 77 0.94 17.39 9.68
CA GLN A 77 0.70 16.69 10.94
C GLN A 77 -0.66 17.04 11.57
N LYS A 78 -1.10 18.30 11.44
CA LYS A 78 -2.35 18.78 12.02
C LYS A 78 -3.55 18.17 11.29
N VAL A 79 -3.49 18.05 9.97
CA VAL A 79 -4.51 17.36 9.17
C VAL A 79 -4.54 15.88 9.54
N PHE A 80 -3.40 15.20 9.61
CA PHE A 80 -3.34 13.80 10.05
C PHE A 80 -3.95 13.60 11.45
N ASN A 81 -3.67 14.49 12.40
CA ASN A 81 -4.23 14.42 13.74
C ASN A 81 -5.76 14.54 13.74
N ASN A 82 -6.32 15.32 12.81
CA ASN A 82 -7.76 15.54 12.67
C ASN A 82 -8.48 14.51 11.77
N MET A 83 -7.75 13.64 11.07
CA MET A 83 -8.38 12.57 10.28
C MET A 83 -9.09 11.57 11.21
N VAL A 84 -10.37 11.31 10.89
CA VAL A 84 -11.16 10.22 11.47
C VAL A 84 -10.55 8.87 11.09
N PRO A 85 -10.20 8.00 12.07
CA PRO A 85 -9.69 6.66 11.80
C PRO A 85 -10.65 5.81 10.94
N LEU A 86 -10.06 4.97 10.09
CA LEU A 86 -10.74 4.04 9.16
C LEU A 86 -11.67 4.67 8.11
N ARG A 87 -11.78 6.00 8.08
CA ARG A 87 -12.51 6.70 7.02
C ARG A 87 -11.64 6.75 5.77
N GLN A 88 -12.23 6.43 4.62
CA GLN A 88 -11.62 6.66 3.32
C GLN A 88 -11.59 8.15 3.01
N TYR A 89 -10.41 8.66 2.64
CA TYR A 89 -10.20 9.99 2.09
C TYR A 89 -9.78 9.83 0.63
N SER A 90 -10.48 10.52 -0.26
CA SER A 90 -10.16 10.47 -1.68
C SER A 90 -9.05 11.46 -2.03
N LYS A 91 -8.19 11.07 -2.98
CA LYS A 91 -7.14 11.91 -3.56
C LYS A 91 -6.19 12.51 -2.51
N CYS A 92 -5.70 11.68 -1.58
CA CYS A 92 -4.61 12.05 -0.71
C CYS A 92 -3.36 12.30 -1.56
N PRO A 93 -2.80 13.53 -1.53
CA PRO A 93 -1.70 13.90 -2.43
C PRO A 93 -0.42 13.15 -2.08
N LEU A 94 0.24 12.65 -3.10
CA LEU A 94 1.50 11.92 -2.98
C LEU A 94 2.69 12.81 -3.33
N GLY A 95 3.85 12.37 -2.86
CA GLY A 95 5.11 13.04 -3.06
C GLY A 95 6.31 12.18 -2.74
N PHE A 96 7.48 12.79 -2.78
CA PHE A 96 8.74 12.20 -2.36
C PHE A 96 9.48 13.12 -1.41
N CYS A 97 10.20 12.52 -0.46
CA CYS A 97 11.03 13.28 0.46
C CYS A 97 12.20 13.95 -0.26
N GLU A 98 12.41 15.23 0.01
CA GLU A 98 13.57 16.00 -0.41
C GLU A 98 13.95 16.97 0.71
N ASN A 99 15.11 16.79 1.32
CA ASN A 99 15.61 17.60 2.44
C ASN A 99 14.63 17.67 3.63
N GLY A 100 13.93 16.56 3.90
CA GLY A 100 12.95 16.44 4.99
C GLY A 100 11.58 17.09 4.73
N GLU A 101 11.31 17.52 3.51
CA GLU A 101 9.98 17.95 3.07
C GLU A 101 9.38 16.95 2.09
N CYS A 102 8.07 16.70 2.17
CA CYS A 102 7.37 15.87 1.19
C CYS A 102 6.97 16.72 -0.01
N LYS A 103 7.71 16.61 -1.12
CA LYS A 103 7.47 17.37 -2.35
C LYS A 103 6.41 16.69 -3.21
N PRO A 104 5.34 17.39 -3.64
CA PRO A 104 4.27 16.79 -4.42
C PRO A 104 4.77 16.29 -5.78
N ASN A 105 4.19 15.20 -6.27
CA ASN A 105 4.55 14.56 -7.55
C ASN A 105 3.37 14.46 -8.55
N ASP A 106 2.33 15.28 -8.36
CA ASP A 106 1.06 15.28 -9.13
C ASP A 106 0.24 13.99 -9.07
N GLN A 107 0.63 13.00 -8.26
CA GLN A 107 -0.15 11.80 -8.02
C GLN A 107 -0.99 11.93 -6.76
N ALA A 108 -2.06 11.13 -6.69
CA ALA A 108 -2.89 11.01 -5.51
C ALA A 108 -3.51 9.62 -5.45
N GLU A 109 -3.73 9.12 -4.23
CA GLU A 109 -4.40 7.84 -3.99
C GLU A 109 -5.48 7.98 -2.91
N ASP A 110 -6.40 7.02 -2.86
CA ASP A 110 -7.33 6.95 -1.74
C ASP A 110 -6.58 6.42 -0.53
N CYS A 111 -6.72 7.08 0.61
CA CYS A 111 -6.00 6.74 1.82
C CYS A 111 -6.90 6.68 3.06
N TYR A 112 -6.39 6.08 4.14
CA TYR A 112 -7.05 6.08 5.43
C TYR A 112 -6.04 6.11 6.59
N LYS A 113 -6.48 6.65 7.73
CA LYS A 113 -5.73 6.59 8.99
C LYS A 113 -6.11 5.30 9.73
N GLY A 114 -5.13 4.53 10.19
CA GLY A 114 -5.35 3.35 11.03
C GLY A 114 -5.95 3.71 12.41
N ARG A 115 -6.31 2.70 13.20
CA ARG A 115 -6.59 2.89 14.64
C ARG A 115 -5.26 2.99 15.39
N GLU A 116 -5.24 3.68 16.53
CA GLU A 116 -4.04 3.76 17.38
C GLU A 116 -3.59 2.38 17.87
N GLU A 117 -4.52 1.41 17.96
CA GLU A 117 -4.29 0.02 18.34
C GLU A 117 -3.58 -0.82 17.24
N GLN A 118 -3.29 -0.24 16.08
CA GLN A 118 -2.62 -0.91 14.94
C GLN A 118 -1.22 -0.35 14.66
N LYS A 119 -0.59 0.29 15.66
CA LYS A 119 0.81 0.74 15.63
C LYS A 119 1.61 -0.02 16.67
#